data_AF-A0A939D6K1-F1
#
_entry.id   AF-A0A939D6K1-F1
#
_cell.length_a   1.000
_cell.length_b   1.000
_cell.length_c   1.000
_cell.angle_alpha   90.00
_cell.angle_beta   90.00
_cell.angle_gamma   90.00
#
_symmetry.space_group_name_H-M   'P 1'
#
loop_
_entity.id
_entity.type
_entity.pdbx_description
1 polymer ?
#
loop_
_entity_poly.entity_id
_entity_poly.type
_entity_poly.pdbx_seq_one_letter_code
_entity_poly.pdbx_strand_id
1 'polypeptide(L)'
;MRRKLMIFIALFILVGSHSIFAFGAQKTNAVAVSLPNFNVTMNGEVVNNDYSKYPLIVYKNITYFPMTYSDCRFLGIESTWKGNTQGLTIEKTGVTAAYQLYKSSAKNSKNYTATIPTFPVKVNGKIIDNSKEEFPLLSFRDITYFPMTWKYGAEAFGWDYSFDNKKGLVIHSDNIKLSQISLPTSRPVQGEYAPYPGKRSNCVLPVGDYVYYDDTKGAIIQAPLSAPSKGKKVYQLNVWSYGDGTTYDDHSLYLENGEPFLFFHSGGAVMGSDHKHKLKADGSTQEIQSSYWQTTLIGDTLFYYWTGPTPGPGNLRMQEGSSEDIQLGDSGYWYYSLCKVYGLPELTRIGDELYVRAAKVLSGTSLDANIKLDDIAIYKVNIKTKETARVSTQYAQGAQISDDFLYYFNSENFYRISLKDGTEERLGAATGISNSDSNGLFAVAGEKIYWTNAATGELHMLGKTESLNPGAKVDSMGIFGDKEEYFVCTFEETQASKYRLMVFDQSGKVVFKTSDKTFCNNISIKGNQIMFYNNTTETICKGNW
;
A
#
# COMPACT_ATOMS: atom_id res chain seq x y z
N MET A 1 -10.04 29.81 -51.04
CA MET A 1 -8.97 30.77 -51.39
C MET A 1 -8.97 31.85 -50.31
N ARG A 2 -7.94 32.17 -49.53
CA ARG A 2 -6.48 32.00 -49.64
C ARG A 2 -5.90 31.71 -48.24
N ARG A 3 -4.87 30.87 -48.24
CA ARG A 3 -3.91 30.54 -47.17
C ARG A 3 -3.52 31.76 -46.31
N LYS A 4 -3.43 31.58 -44.99
CA LYS A 4 -2.47 32.31 -44.17
C LYS A 4 -1.44 31.33 -43.62
N LEU A 5 -0.20 31.66 -43.92
CA LEU A 5 1.04 30.91 -43.76
C LEU A 5 1.42 30.86 -42.27
N MET A 6 1.57 29.68 -41.69
CA MET A 6 2.26 29.50 -40.40
C MET A 6 3.77 29.56 -40.66
N ILE A 7 4.40 30.62 -40.19
CA ILE A 7 5.86 30.79 -40.21
C ILE A 7 6.42 30.00 -39.02
N PHE A 8 7.18 28.95 -39.33
CA PHE A 8 8.10 28.29 -38.40
C PHE A 8 9.23 29.27 -38.06
N ILE A 9 9.33 29.69 -36.80
CA ILE A 9 10.54 30.33 -36.28
C ILE A 9 11.44 29.21 -35.73
N ALA A 10 12.42 28.83 -36.54
CA ALA A 10 13.56 28.04 -36.12
C ALA A 10 14.45 28.91 -35.23
N LEU A 11 14.51 28.61 -33.94
CA LEU A 11 15.44 29.25 -33.02
C LEU A 11 16.84 28.66 -33.26
N PHE A 12 17.68 29.41 -33.96
CA PHE A 12 19.13 29.17 -34.06
C PHE A 12 19.74 29.29 -32.66
N ILE A 13 20.20 28.17 -32.09
CA ILE A 13 21.07 28.16 -30.90
C ILE A 13 22.45 28.62 -31.36
N LEU A 14 22.76 29.88 -31.08
CA LEU A 14 24.07 30.46 -31.28
C LEU A 14 25.06 29.78 -30.33
N VAL A 15 26.12 29.22 -30.91
CA VAL A 15 27.26 28.60 -30.23
C VAL A 15 28.00 29.70 -29.46
N GLY A 16 27.58 29.92 -28.21
CA GLY A 16 28.34 30.68 -27.23
C GLY A 16 29.42 29.79 -26.65
N SER A 17 30.68 30.13 -26.95
CA SER A 17 31.89 29.59 -26.33
C SER A 17 31.72 29.53 -24.81
N HIS A 18 31.54 28.32 -24.29
CA HIS A 18 31.59 28.08 -22.87
C HIS A 18 33.05 28.25 -22.44
N SER A 19 33.31 29.35 -21.72
CA SER A 19 34.52 29.52 -20.93
C SER A 19 34.76 28.25 -20.12
N ILE A 20 35.82 27.53 -20.46
CA ILE A 20 36.34 26.45 -19.61
C ILE A 20 36.79 27.14 -18.33
N PHE A 21 35.98 27.05 -17.27
CA PHE A 21 36.49 27.32 -15.94
C PHE A 21 37.52 26.24 -15.64
N ALA A 22 38.79 26.60 -15.82
CA ALA A 22 39.91 25.90 -15.21
C ALA A 22 39.77 26.08 -13.70
N PHE A 23 39.06 25.16 -13.05
CA PHE A 23 39.18 25.00 -11.61
C PHE A 23 40.61 24.57 -11.34
N GLY A 24 41.38 25.41 -10.65
CA GLY A 24 42.67 25.04 -10.11
C GLY A 24 42.55 23.70 -9.40
N ALA A 25 43.49 22.81 -9.67
CA ALA A 25 43.53 21.47 -9.10
C ALA A 25 43.45 21.53 -7.57
N GLN A 26 42.24 21.38 -7.01
CA GLN A 26 42.13 20.73 -5.71
C GLN A 26 42.74 19.35 -5.92
N LYS A 27 43.74 19.00 -5.10
CA LYS A 27 44.20 17.61 -4.94
C LYS A 27 42.95 16.74 -4.84
N THR A 28 42.57 16.08 -5.93
CA THR A 28 41.55 15.06 -5.88
C THR A 28 42.18 13.96 -5.02
N ASN A 29 41.61 13.71 -3.84
CA ASN A 29 41.95 12.53 -3.04
C ASN A 29 41.37 11.30 -3.75
N ALA A 30 41.83 11.09 -4.98
CA ALA A 30 41.45 10.02 -5.87
C ALA A 30 42.16 8.75 -5.43
N VAL A 31 41.41 7.66 -5.36
CA VAL A 31 41.91 6.35 -4.99
C VAL A 31 41.51 5.33 -6.05
N ALA A 32 42.42 4.42 -6.36
CA ALA A 32 42.13 3.29 -7.23
C ALA A 32 41.25 2.28 -6.49
N VAL A 33 40.20 1.82 -7.16
CA VAL A 33 39.28 0.80 -6.66
C VAL A 33 39.03 -0.25 -7.73
N SER A 34 38.65 -1.46 -7.33
CA SER A 34 38.28 -2.53 -8.25
C SER A 34 36.90 -3.10 -7.96
N LEU A 35 36.32 -3.86 -8.88
CA LEU A 35 35.19 -4.72 -8.54
C LEU A 35 35.67 -5.89 -7.67
N PRO A 36 34.81 -6.46 -6.81
CA PRO A 36 35.09 -7.72 -6.13
C PRO A 36 35.38 -8.82 -7.14
N ASN A 37 36.42 -9.61 -6.88
CA ASN A 37 36.77 -10.82 -7.65
C ASN A 37 36.19 -12.09 -7.00
N PHE A 38 35.26 -11.93 -6.06
CA PHE A 38 34.55 -12.97 -5.34
C PHE A 38 33.05 -12.68 -5.34
N ASN A 39 32.24 -13.71 -5.07
CA ASN A 39 30.80 -13.55 -4.96
C ASN A 39 30.43 -12.73 -3.73
N VAL A 40 29.38 -11.91 -3.86
CA VAL A 40 28.78 -11.23 -2.73
C VAL A 40 27.30 -11.58 -2.69
N THR A 41 26.82 -11.99 -1.52
CA THR A 41 25.41 -12.32 -1.27
C THR A 41 24.88 -11.46 -0.15
N MET A 42 23.71 -10.86 -0.35
CA MET A 42 23.06 -9.96 0.60
C MET A 42 21.65 -10.46 0.85
N ASN A 43 21.34 -10.84 2.09
CA ASN A 43 20.03 -11.41 2.45
C ASN A 43 19.57 -12.56 1.53
N GLY A 44 20.53 -13.33 0.99
CA GLY A 44 20.27 -14.44 0.06
C GLY A 44 20.35 -14.06 -1.42
N GLU A 45 20.30 -12.77 -1.76
CA GLU A 45 20.40 -12.28 -3.13
C GLU A 45 21.85 -12.15 -3.59
N VAL A 46 22.17 -12.71 -4.75
CA VAL A 46 23.51 -12.62 -5.35
C VAL A 46 23.67 -11.27 -6.04
N VAL A 47 24.68 -10.51 -5.63
CA VAL A 47 24.93 -9.17 -6.16
C VAL A 47 25.54 -9.22 -7.56
N ASN A 48 24.87 -8.60 -8.52
CA ASN A 48 25.37 -8.48 -9.89
C ASN A 48 26.20 -7.20 -10.08
N ASN A 49 27.49 -7.27 -9.72
CA ASN A 49 28.41 -6.15 -9.91
C ASN A 49 28.70 -5.85 -11.40
N ASP A 50 28.55 -6.83 -12.29
CA ASP A 50 28.82 -6.64 -13.72
C ASP A 50 27.86 -5.64 -14.36
N TYR A 51 26.60 -5.61 -13.93
CA TYR A 51 25.56 -4.77 -14.52
C TYR A 51 24.87 -3.84 -13.51
N SER A 52 25.44 -3.63 -12.33
CA SER A 52 24.97 -2.60 -11.40
C SER A 52 25.44 -1.20 -11.82
N LYS A 53 24.56 -0.20 -11.80
CA LYS A 53 24.90 1.22 -11.91
C LYS A 53 25.76 1.67 -10.73
N TYR A 54 25.57 1.07 -9.56
CA TYR A 54 26.34 1.32 -8.35
C TYR A 54 26.88 -0.03 -7.84
N PRO A 55 27.92 -0.59 -8.49
CA PRO A 55 28.46 -1.87 -8.10
C PRO A 55 29.21 -1.75 -6.78
N LEU A 56 29.32 -2.84 -6.02
CA LEU A 56 30.27 -2.92 -4.93
C LEU A 56 31.68 -2.65 -5.46
N ILE A 57 32.50 -1.97 -4.66
CA ILE A 57 33.90 -1.69 -5.00
C ILE A 57 34.81 -2.24 -3.89
N VAL A 58 36.09 -2.44 -4.20
CA VAL A 58 37.11 -2.90 -3.27
C VAL A 58 38.21 -1.85 -3.21
N TYR A 59 38.56 -1.43 -2.00
CA TYR A 59 39.67 -0.53 -1.71
C TYR A 59 40.44 -1.08 -0.51
N LYS A 60 41.78 -1.17 -0.64
CA LYS A 60 42.66 -1.78 0.37
C LYS A 60 42.16 -3.15 0.86
N ASN A 61 41.69 -4.00 -0.06
CA ASN A 61 41.13 -5.32 0.22
C ASN A 61 39.84 -5.34 1.08
N ILE A 62 39.20 -4.20 1.30
CA ILE A 62 37.89 -4.10 1.96
C ILE A 62 36.82 -3.85 0.91
N THR A 63 35.70 -4.57 0.98
CA THR A 63 34.52 -4.30 0.15
C THR A 63 33.78 -3.09 0.67
N TYR A 64 33.33 -2.26 -0.26
CA TYR A 64 32.64 -1.00 -0.03
C TYR A 64 31.23 -1.08 -0.60
N PHE A 65 30.25 -0.70 0.22
CA PHE A 65 28.83 -0.82 -0.08
C PHE A 65 28.21 0.54 -0.45
N PRO A 66 27.49 0.64 -1.57
CA PRO A 66 26.85 1.87 -2.02
C PRO A 66 25.66 2.24 -1.12
N MET A 67 25.67 3.45 -0.57
CA MET A 67 24.54 3.97 0.22
C MET A 67 23.46 4.58 -0.67
N THR A 68 22.90 3.77 -1.58
CA THR A 68 21.76 4.15 -2.43
C THR A 68 20.44 3.99 -1.67
N TYR A 69 19.37 4.60 -2.19
CA TYR A 69 18.03 4.50 -1.59
C TYR A 69 17.56 3.04 -1.43
N SER A 70 17.67 2.22 -2.47
CA SER A 70 17.14 0.84 -2.48
C SER A 70 18.07 -0.14 -1.75
N ASP A 71 19.39 -0.03 -1.96
CA ASP A 71 20.36 -0.96 -1.34
C ASP A 71 20.39 -0.79 0.18
N CYS A 72 20.29 0.45 0.68
CA CYS A 72 20.17 0.74 2.11
C CYS A 72 18.92 0.07 2.72
N ARG A 73 17.76 0.27 2.09
CA ARG A 73 16.48 -0.20 2.64
C ARG A 73 16.33 -1.71 2.57
N PHE A 74 16.94 -2.34 1.57
CA PHE A 74 17.06 -3.79 1.50
C PHE A 74 17.81 -4.38 2.71
N LEU A 75 18.73 -3.61 3.29
CA LEU A 75 19.56 -4.00 4.44
C LEU A 75 19.15 -3.35 5.78
N GLY A 76 17.95 -2.79 5.89
CA GLY A 76 17.46 -2.30 7.19
C GLY A 76 17.89 -0.89 7.59
N ILE A 77 18.54 -0.15 6.68
CA ILE A 77 19.04 1.20 6.94
C ILE A 77 18.45 2.22 5.95
N GLU A 78 18.51 3.50 6.30
CA GLU A 78 18.01 4.59 5.46
C GLU A 78 19.07 5.66 5.25
N SER A 79 19.19 6.10 3.99
CA SER A 79 20.07 7.18 3.58
C SER A 79 19.28 8.45 3.26
N THR A 80 19.70 9.58 3.83
CA THR A 80 19.14 10.91 3.54
C THR A 80 20.25 11.88 3.17
N TRP A 81 20.16 12.48 1.97
CA TRP A 81 21.08 13.51 1.49
C TRP A 81 20.45 14.90 1.60
N LYS A 82 21.16 15.85 2.22
CA LYS A 82 20.69 17.24 2.40
C LYS A 82 21.69 18.28 1.87
N GLY A 83 22.32 17.96 0.73
CA GLY A 83 23.32 18.82 0.08
C GLY A 83 24.65 18.87 0.84
N ASN A 84 25.64 19.57 0.28
CA ASN A 84 27.02 19.53 0.79
C ASN A 84 27.20 20.13 2.19
N THR A 85 26.31 21.02 2.63
CA THR A 85 26.40 21.69 3.94
C THR A 85 25.95 20.77 5.08
N GLN A 86 24.82 20.07 4.91
CA GLN A 86 24.31 19.15 5.94
C GLN A 86 24.81 17.71 5.72
N GLY A 87 25.11 17.36 4.47
CA GLY A 87 25.73 16.11 4.07
C GLY A 87 24.79 14.91 4.08
N LEU A 88 25.37 13.73 4.31
CA LEU A 88 24.69 12.44 4.30
C LEU A 88 24.35 12.01 5.74
N THR A 89 23.12 11.55 5.95
CA THR A 89 22.73 10.87 7.19
C THR A 89 22.32 9.43 6.86
N ILE A 90 22.88 8.48 7.61
CA ILE A 90 22.53 7.06 7.58
C ILE A 90 21.93 6.67 8.94
N GLU A 91 20.78 6.02 8.93
CA GLU A 91 20.10 5.55 10.15
C GLU A 91 19.71 4.08 10.03
N LYS A 92 19.97 3.30 11.07
CA LYS A 92 19.36 1.98 11.23
C LYS A 92 17.92 2.14 11.68
N THR A 93 16.97 1.66 10.86
CA THR A 93 15.54 1.82 11.15
C THR A 93 14.78 0.51 11.14
N GLY A 94 15.35 -0.57 10.63
CA GLY A 94 14.66 -1.85 10.44
C GLY A 94 13.61 -1.80 9.33
N VAL A 95 13.68 -0.79 8.45
CA VAL A 95 12.90 -0.76 7.21
C VAL A 95 13.21 -2.01 6.38
N THR A 96 12.23 -2.47 5.61
CA THR A 96 12.44 -3.56 4.68
C THR A 96 12.17 -3.06 3.25
N ALA A 97 12.75 -3.71 2.26
CA ALA A 97 12.43 -3.51 0.86
C ALA A 97 12.72 -4.79 0.06
N ALA A 98 12.06 -4.96 -1.07
CA ALA A 98 12.43 -5.93 -2.07
C ALA A 98 13.80 -5.59 -2.67
N TYR A 99 14.56 -6.59 -3.12
CA TYR A 99 15.81 -6.33 -3.81
C TYR A 99 15.52 -5.68 -5.17
N GLN A 100 16.10 -4.49 -5.37
CA GLN A 100 15.96 -3.73 -6.60
C GLN A 100 17.32 -3.30 -7.13
N LEU A 101 17.82 -4.03 -8.13
CA LEU A 101 19.06 -3.69 -8.79
C LEU A 101 18.91 -2.40 -9.61
N TYR A 102 19.76 -1.42 -9.36
CA TYR A 102 19.98 -0.29 -10.27
C TYR A 102 20.69 -0.78 -11.53
N LYS A 103 19.95 -1.31 -12.50
CA LYS A 103 20.54 -1.93 -13.70
C LYS A 103 21.20 -0.90 -14.62
N SER A 104 22.42 -1.21 -15.05
CA SER A 104 23.16 -0.54 -16.11
C SER A 104 22.99 -1.31 -17.43
N SER A 105 22.92 -0.59 -18.55
CA SER A 105 22.92 -1.20 -19.90
C SER A 105 24.32 -1.68 -20.33
N ALA A 106 25.38 -1.08 -19.76
CA ALA A 106 26.75 -1.44 -20.04
C ALA A 106 27.35 -2.26 -18.90
N LYS A 107 28.18 -3.25 -19.27
CA LYS A 107 28.97 -4.04 -18.34
C LYS A 107 30.05 -3.16 -17.70
N ASN A 108 30.25 -3.30 -16.39
CA ASN A 108 31.30 -2.58 -15.66
C ASN A 108 32.70 -3.13 -15.99
N SER A 109 33.66 -2.21 -16.03
CA SER A 109 35.10 -2.49 -16.04
C SER A 109 35.56 -3.01 -14.67
N LYS A 110 36.70 -3.71 -14.64
CA LYS A 110 37.24 -4.25 -13.38
C LYS A 110 37.84 -3.20 -12.45
N ASN A 111 38.30 -2.07 -12.98
CA ASN A 111 39.03 -1.03 -12.25
C ASN A 111 38.40 0.34 -12.48
N TYR A 112 38.38 1.16 -11.43
CA TYR A 112 37.84 2.51 -11.43
C TYR A 112 38.64 3.43 -10.50
N THR A 113 38.27 4.70 -10.52
CA THR A 113 38.74 5.71 -9.57
C THR A 113 37.56 6.20 -8.75
N ALA A 114 37.72 6.22 -7.42
CA ALA A 114 36.81 6.85 -6.48
C ALA A 114 37.49 8.07 -5.83
N THR A 115 36.75 8.90 -5.10
CA THR A 115 37.29 10.03 -4.35
C THR A 115 36.92 9.95 -2.88
N ILE A 116 37.67 10.63 -2.01
CA ILE A 116 37.29 10.77 -0.59
C ILE A 116 36.35 11.99 -0.47
N PRO A 117 35.08 11.82 -0.06
CA PRO A 117 34.15 12.92 0.11
C PRO A 117 34.56 13.80 1.30
N THR A 118 34.33 15.11 1.16
CA THR A 118 34.64 16.13 2.18
C THR A 118 33.39 16.72 2.84
N PHE A 119 32.19 16.31 2.43
CA PHE A 119 30.94 16.72 3.06
C PHE A 119 30.72 15.98 4.38
N PRO A 120 29.92 16.54 5.31
CA PRO A 120 29.62 15.88 6.57
C PRO A 120 28.88 14.54 6.38
N VAL A 121 29.20 13.55 7.21
CA VAL A 121 28.46 12.29 7.25
C VAL A 121 28.07 11.98 8.70
N LYS A 122 26.81 11.63 8.92
CA LYS A 122 26.27 11.18 10.20
C LYS A 122 25.77 9.75 10.10
N VAL A 123 26.08 8.93 11.09
CA VAL A 123 25.63 7.54 11.20
C VAL A 123 24.98 7.36 12.56
N ASN A 124 23.69 7.03 12.59
CA ASN A 124 22.89 6.90 13.82
C ASN A 124 23.08 8.12 14.76
N GLY A 125 23.00 9.32 14.19
CA GLY A 125 23.21 10.59 14.90
C GLY A 125 24.66 10.99 15.18
N LYS A 126 25.65 10.09 15.00
CA LYS A 126 27.07 10.37 15.27
C LYS A 126 27.77 10.91 14.03
N ILE A 127 28.49 12.03 14.16
CA ILE A 127 29.31 12.60 13.08
C ILE A 127 30.56 11.73 12.86
N ILE A 128 30.86 11.46 11.60
CA ILE A 128 32.06 10.73 11.18
C ILE A 128 33.14 11.73 10.75
N ASP A 129 34.34 11.60 11.31
CA ASP A 129 35.53 12.31 10.84
C ASP A 129 36.26 11.45 9.81
N ASN A 130 35.81 11.55 8.56
CA ASN A 130 36.30 10.71 7.46
C ASN A 130 37.82 10.85 7.21
N SER A 131 38.43 11.96 7.64
CA SER A 131 39.86 12.21 7.46
C SER A 131 40.75 11.36 8.36
N LYS A 132 40.18 10.80 9.44
CA LYS A 132 40.88 9.99 10.45
C LYS A 132 40.65 8.49 10.29
N GLU A 133 39.82 8.07 9.34
CA GLU A 133 39.50 6.67 9.11
C GLU A 133 40.59 5.98 8.29
N GLU A 134 41.06 4.80 8.73
CA GLU A 134 42.00 3.97 7.98
C GLU A 134 41.44 3.55 6.61
N PHE A 135 40.14 3.22 6.63
CA PHE A 135 39.28 2.94 5.50
C PHE A 135 38.27 4.09 5.40
N PRO A 136 38.63 5.21 4.73
CA PRO A 136 37.71 6.33 4.59
C PRO A 136 36.50 5.91 3.74
N LEU A 137 35.36 6.55 3.98
CA LEU A 137 34.22 6.56 3.07
C LEU A 137 34.68 7.04 1.70
N LEU A 138 34.10 6.48 0.64
CA LEU A 138 34.43 6.83 -0.74
C LEU A 138 33.22 7.42 -1.45
N SER A 139 33.45 8.27 -2.44
CA SER A 139 32.45 8.73 -3.38
C SER A 139 32.76 8.14 -4.75
N PHE A 140 31.78 7.43 -5.32
CA PHE A 140 31.88 6.83 -6.64
C PHE A 140 30.54 6.93 -7.36
N ARG A 141 30.54 7.48 -8.58
CA ARG A 141 29.31 7.76 -9.35
C ARG A 141 28.28 8.56 -8.54
N ASP A 142 28.76 9.59 -7.82
CA ASP A 142 27.96 10.49 -6.98
C ASP A 142 27.21 9.81 -5.82
N ILE A 143 27.61 8.60 -5.45
CA ILE A 143 27.10 7.85 -4.29
C ILE A 143 28.22 7.68 -3.27
N THR A 144 27.87 7.78 -1.98
CA THR A 144 28.80 7.48 -0.88
C THR A 144 28.85 5.98 -0.62
N TYR A 145 30.05 5.44 -0.45
CA TYR A 145 30.31 4.05 -0.19
C TYR A 145 30.94 3.88 1.18
N PHE A 146 30.42 2.92 1.95
CA PHE A 146 30.93 2.60 3.27
C PHE A 146 31.77 1.33 3.23
N PRO A 147 32.92 1.30 3.93
CA PRO A 147 33.69 0.08 4.07
C PRO A 147 32.94 -0.92 4.93
N MET A 148 32.92 -2.18 4.51
CA MET A 148 32.33 -3.29 5.26
C MET A 148 33.29 -3.76 6.38
N THR A 149 33.66 -2.84 7.25
CA THR A 149 34.44 -3.10 8.48
C THR A 149 33.49 -3.44 9.63
N TRP A 150 34.04 -4.03 10.69
CA TRP A 150 33.29 -4.35 11.91
C TRP A 150 32.56 -3.13 12.50
N LYS A 151 33.22 -1.97 12.50
CA LYS A 151 32.68 -0.68 12.95
C LYS A 151 31.37 -0.29 12.27
N TYR A 152 31.25 -0.50 10.96
CA TYR A 152 30.03 -0.12 10.23
C TYR A 152 29.07 -1.30 10.10
N GLY A 153 29.53 -2.45 9.60
CA GLY A 153 28.67 -3.62 9.38
C GLY A 153 28.05 -4.11 10.68
N ALA A 154 28.87 -4.51 11.65
CA ALA A 154 28.38 -5.09 12.91
C ALA A 154 27.93 -4.01 13.91
N GLU A 155 28.79 -3.05 14.27
CA GLU A 155 28.50 -2.14 15.38
C GLU A 155 27.47 -1.06 15.03
N ALA A 156 27.57 -0.45 13.84
CA ALA A 156 26.65 0.63 13.45
C ALA A 156 25.33 0.11 12.87
N PHE A 157 25.37 -0.94 12.04
CA PHE A 157 24.19 -1.43 11.34
C PHE A 157 23.63 -2.74 11.90
N GLY A 158 24.38 -3.47 12.74
CA GLY A 158 23.94 -4.75 13.28
C GLY A 158 23.79 -5.84 12.22
N TRP A 159 24.62 -5.79 11.19
CA TRP A 159 24.70 -6.83 10.18
C TRP A 159 25.67 -7.92 10.61
N ASP A 160 25.26 -9.15 10.40
CA ASP A 160 26.15 -10.29 10.40
C ASP A 160 26.82 -10.40 9.03
N TYR A 161 28.11 -10.66 9.02
CA TYR A 161 28.80 -10.96 7.77
C TYR A 161 29.87 -12.03 7.97
N SER A 162 30.10 -12.79 6.91
CA SER A 162 31.14 -13.82 6.86
C SER A 162 31.83 -13.79 5.50
N PHE A 163 33.09 -14.21 5.49
CA PHE A 163 33.84 -14.35 4.25
C PHE A 163 34.54 -15.70 4.22
N ASP A 164 34.40 -16.41 3.12
CA ASP A 164 35.24 -17.58 2.82
C ASP A 164 35.55 -17.67 1.32
N ASN A 165 36.61 -18.39 0.96
CA ASN A 165 37.08 -18.48 -0.43
C ASN A 165 36.12 -19.18 -1.40
N LYS A 166 35.12 -19.92 -0.89
CA LYS A 166 34.14 -20.65 -1.71
C LYS A 166 32.86 -19.84 -1.90
N LYS A 167 32.30 -19.29 -0.82
CA LYS A 167 31.05 -18.53 -0.84
C LYS A 167 31.25 -17.04 -1.15
N GLY A 168 32.46 -16.52 -0.92
CA GLY A 168 32.74 -15.09 -0.98
C GLY A 168 32.22 -14.36 0.27
N LEU A 169 31.81 -13.09 0.11
CA LEU A 169 31.24 -12.28 1.19
C LEU A 169 29.74 -12.51 1.30
N VAL A 170 29.26 -12.89 2.48
CA VAL A 170 27.84 -13.04 2.77
C VAL A 170 27.44 -12.05 3.85
N ILE A 171 26.40 -11.27 3.59
CA ILE A 171 25.84 -10.25 4.49
C ILE A 171 24.41 -10.62 4.84
N HIS A 172 24.08 -10.54 6.13
CA HIS A 172 22.75 -10.71 6.68
C HIS A 172 22.42 -9.53 7.57
N SER A 173 21.34 -8.82 7.23
CA SER A 173 20.76 -7.81 8.12
C SER A 173 19.67 -8.42 9.00
N ASP A 174 19.30 -7.68 10.05
CA ASP A 174 18.32 -8.07 11.06
C ASP A 174 16.89 -7.65 10.73
N ASN A 175 16.68 -6.87 9.67
CA ASN A 175 15.34 -6.56 9.17
C ASN A 175 14.69 -7.79 8.52
N ILE A 176 13.36 -7.71 8.36
CA ILE A 176 12.56 -8.74 7.70
C ILE A 176 13.08 -8.91 6.26
N LYS A 177 13.21 -10.16 5.83
CA LYS A 177 13.67 -10.50 4.48
C LYS A 177 12.46 -10.79 3.61
N LEU A 178 12.39 -10.11 2.46
CA LEU A 178 11.34 -10.35 1.48
C LEU A 178 11.85 -11.31 0.41
N SER A 179 11.18 -12.45 0.27
CA SER A 179 11.31 -13.27 -0.94
C SER A 179 10.47 -12.67 -2.06
N GLN A 180 11.03 -12.56 -3.26
CA GLN A 180 10.34 -12.06 -4.44
C GLN A 180 9.92 -13.20 -5.37
N ILE A 181 8.67 -13.18 -5.78
CA ILE A 181 8.08 -14.14 -6.72
C ILE A 181 7.71 -13.38 -7.98
N SER A 182 8.34 -13.74 -9.10
CA SER A 182 8.05 -13.13 -10.40
C SER A 182 6.69 -13.57 -10.94
N LEU A 183 5.95 -12.62 -11.50
CA LEU A 183 4.70 -12.89 -12.20
C LEU A 183 4.88 -12.97 -13.72
N PRO A 184 3.97 -13.64 -14.43
CA PRO A 184 4.01 -13.69 -15.89
C PRO A 184 3.94 -12.30 -16.54
N THR A 185 4.57 -12.17 -17.71
CA THR A 185 4.55 -10.96 -18.54
C THR A 185 3.29 -10.84 -19.39
N SER A 186 2.39 -11.83 -19.35
CA SER A 186 1.09 -11.84 -20.04
C SER A 186 0.03 -10.98 -19.36
N ARG A 187 0.40 -10.19 -18.34
CA ARG A 187 -0.48 -9.25 -17.65
C ARG A 187 -0.59 -7.94 -18.44
N PRO A 188 -1.74 -7.24 -18.39
CA PRO A 188 -1.91 -5.94 -19.04
C PRO A 188 -0.85 -4.92 -18.58
N VAL A 189 -0.54 -3.97 -19.44
CA VAL A 189 0.25 -2.79 -19.10
C VAL A 189 -0.72 -1.65 -18.81
N GLN A 190 -0.50 -0.97 -17.69
CA GLN A 190 -1.28 0.18 -17.25
C GLN A 190 -1.12 1.35 -18.24
N GLY A 191 -2.26 1.92 -18.65
CA GLY A 191 -2.32 3.06 -19.55
C GLY A 191 -1.87 4.38 -18.90
N GLU A 192 -1.90 5.46 -19.68
CA GLU A 192 -1.41 6.80 -19.28
C GLU A 192 -2.13 7.38 -18.04
N TYR A 193 -3.41 7.06 -17.86
CA TYR A 193 -4.23 7.58 -16.76
C TYR A 193 -4.27 6.67 -15.53
N ALA A 194 -3.59 5.53 -15.57
CA ALA A 194 -3.53 4.62 -14.43
C ALA A 194 -2.56 5.13 -13.36
N PRO A 195 -2.62 4.62 -12.11
CA PRO A 195 -1.72 5.04 -11.04
C PRO A 195 -0.23 4.81 -11.36
N TYR A 196 0.09 3.81 -12.19
CA TYR A 196 1.46 3.50 -12.61
C TYR A 196 1.58 3.27 -14.12
N PRO A 197 1.56 4.34 -14.93
CA PRO A 197 1.63 4.21 -16.39
C PRO A 197 2.87 3.45 -16.84
N GLY A 198 2.69 2.50 -17.77
CA GLY A 198 3.77 1.67 -18.31
C GLY A 198 4.20 0.49 -17.42
N LYS A 199 3.65 0.36 -16.21
CA LYS A 199 3.83 -0.82 -15.35
C LYS A 199 2.79 -1.88 -15.63
N ARG A 200 3.03 -3.13 -15.21
CA ARG A 200 2.02 -4.19 -15.27
C ARG A 200 0.84 -3.89 -14.34
N SER A 201 -0.32 -4.42 -14.71
CA SER A 201 -1.56 -4.32 -13.94
C SER A 201 -1.34 -4.59 -12.45
N ASN A 202 -1.99 -3.78 -11.61
CA ASN A 202 -2.04 -3.95 -10.16
C ASN A 202 -3.22 -4.81 -9.73
N CYS A 203 -3.99 -5.39 -10.66
CA CYS A 203 -4.99 -6.41 -10.37
C CYS A 203 -4.30 -7.74 -10.01
N VAL A 204 -3.72 -7.79 -8.81
CA VAL A 204 -2.95 -8.93 -8.29
C VAL A 204 -3.29 -9.14 -6.82
N LEU A 205 -3.68 -10.35 -6.46
CA LEU A 205 -3.97 -10.73 -5.09
C LEU A 205 -3.28 -12.04 -4.72
N PRO A 206 -2.16 -12.01 -3.98
CA PRO A 206 -1.58 -13.19 -3.37
C PRO A 206 -2.37 -13.57 -2.12
N VAL A 207 -2.82 -14.82 -1.99
CA VAL A 207 -3.53 -15.32 -0.80
C VAL A 207 -3.34 -16.84 -0.64
N GLY A 208 -3.00 -17.27 0.57
CA GLY A 208 -2.69 -18.68 0.84
C GLY A 208 -1.54 -19.20 -0.05
N ASP A 209 -1.78 -20.29 -0.76
CA ASP A 209 -0.81 -20.89 -1.68
C ASP A 209 -0.94 -20.40 -3.14
N TYR A 210 -1.82 -19.43 -3.38
CA TYR A 210 -2.19 -18.97 -4.72
C TYR A 210 -1.95 -17.47 -4.92
N VAL A 211 -1.90 -17.08 -6.19
CA VAL A 211 -2.09 -15.71 -6.64
C VAL A 211 -3.20 -15.66 -7.68
N TYR A 212 -4.02 -14.61 -7.59
CA TYR A 212 -4.98 -14.22 -8.60
C TYR A 212 -4.46 -13.00 -9.35
N TYR A 213 -4.57 -12.99 -10.69
CA TYR A 213 -4.18 -11.85 -11.52
C TYR A 213 -4.92 -11.83 -12.86
N ASP A 214 -4.96 -10.68 -13.51
CA ASP A 214 -5.53 -10.47 -14.85
C ASP A 214 -4.53 -10.75 -15.98
N ASP A 215 -5.00 -11.22 -17.14
CA ASP A 215 -4.19 -11.34 -18.36
C ASP A 215 -4.61 -10.31 -19.44
N THR A 216 -3.78 -10.19 -20.48
CA THR A 216 -4.03 -9.28 -21.62
C THR A 216 -5.30 -9.60 -22.44
N LYS A 217 -6.01 -10.70 -22.12
CA LYS A 217 -7.24 -11.15 -22.77
C LYS A 217 -8.43 -11.12 -21.80
N GLY A 218 -8.33 -10.37 -20.70
CA GLY A 218 -9.40 -10.18 -19.73
C GLY A 218 -9.72 -11.43 -18.91
N ALA A 219 -8.86 -12.46 -18.95
CA ALA A 219 -9.03 -13.61 -18.10
C ALA A 219 -8.50 -13.32 -16.69
N ILE A 220 -9.26 -13.70 -15.67
CA ILE A 220 -8.75 -13.79 -14.30
C ILE A 220 -8.14 -15.17 -14.15
N ILE A 221 -6.86 -15.18 -13.76
CA ILE A 221 -6.03 -16.36 -13.64
C ILE A 221 -5.75 -16.62 -12.17
N GLN A 222 -5.93 -17.87 -11.74
CA GLN A 222 -5.41 -18.36 -10.47
C GLN A 222 -4.18 -19.21 -10.76
N ALA A 223 -3.07 -18.96 -10.07
CA ALA A 223 -1.85 -19.75 -10.20
C ALA A 223 -1.26 -20.10 -8.83
N PRO A 224 -0.63 -21.27 -8.66
CA PRO A 224 0.15 -21.56 -7.46
C PRO A 224 1.31 -20.58 -7.32
N LEU A 225 1.56 -20.07 -6.10
CA LEU A 225 2.70 -19.18 -5.83
C LEU A 225 4.06 -19.83 -6.13
N SER A 226 4.15 -21.16 -6.03
CA SER A 226 5.35 -21.92 -6.39
C SER A 226 5.61 -21.97 -7.89
N ALA A 227 4.60 -21.71 -8.73
CA ALA A 227 4.70 -21.73 -10.18
C ALA A 227 3.70 -20.75 -10.82
N PRO A 228 3.88 -19.42 -10.69
CA PRO A 228 2.91 -18.44 -11.17
C PRO A 228 2.66 -18.47 -12.68
N SER A 229 3.53 -19.11 -13.46
CA SER A 229 3.32 -19.35 -14.90
C SER A 229 2.36 -20.49 -15.23
N LYS A 230 2.02 -21.34 -14.25
CA LYS A 230 1.09 -22.47 -14.39
C LYS A 230 -0.31 -22.09 -13.93
N GLY A 231 -0.84 -21.01 -14.49
CA GLY A 231 -2.16 -20.49 -14.14
C GLY A 231 -3.31 -21.22 -14.84
N LYS A 232 -4.45 -21.27 -14.16
CA LYS A 232 -5.76 -21.69 -14.69
C LYS A 232 -6.66 -20.47 -14.78
N LYS A 233 -7.37 -20.31 -15.90
CA LYS A 233 -8.44 -19.32 -16.01
C LYS A 233 -9.59 -19.70 -15.08
N VAL A 234 -9.95 -18.79 -14.17
CA VAL A 234 -11.07 -18.94 -13.25
C VAL A 234 -12.25 -18.07 -13.65
N TYR A 235 -12.01 -16.94 -14.32
CA TYR A 235 -13.07 -16.07 -14.83
C TYR A 235 -12.67 -15.43 -16.16
N GLN A 236 -13.67 -15.02 -16.95
CA GLN A 236 -13.48 -14.28 -18.19
C GLN A 236 -14.29 -12.99 -18.12
N LEU A 237 -13.60 -11.85 -18.09
CA LEU A 237 -14.24 -10.55 -18.18
C LEU A 237 -14.85 -10.36 -19.57
N ASN A 238 -15.96 -9.62 -19.62
CA ASN A 238 -16.53 -9.15 -20.86
C ASN A 238 -15.69 -8.01 -21.43
N VAL A 239 -15.71 -7.88 -22.75
CA VAL A 239 -15.21 -6.67 -23.40
C VAL A 239 -16.14 -5.53 -23.00
N TRP A 240 -15.55 -4.43 -22.55
CA TRP A 240 -16.27 -3.25 -22.10
C TRP A 240 -17.13 -2.71 -23.22
N SER A 241 -18.45 -2.70 -23.01
CA SER A 241 -19.45 -2.41 -24.04
C SER A 241 -19.39 -0.99 -24.59
N TYR A 242 -18.78 -0.06 -23.85
CA TYR A 242 -18.57 1.34 -24.24
C TYR A 242 -17.12 1.63 -24.69
N GLY A 243 -16.27 0.60 -24.73
CA GLY A 243 -14.86 0.70 -25.07
C GLY A 243 -14.57 0.61 -26.57
N ASP A 244 -13.29 0.41 -26.86
CA ASP A 244 -12.75 0.26 -28.22
C ASP A 244 -12.93 -1.15 -28.81
N GLY A 245 -13.72 -2.01 -28.15
CA GLY A 245 -13.89 -3.41 -28.53
C GLY A 245 -12.72 -4.32 -28.13
N THR A 246 -11.72 -3.83 -27.42
CA THR A 246 -10.57 -4.60 -26.92
C THR A 246 -10.31 -4.43 -25.43
N THR A 247 -10.76 -3.31 -24.87
CA THR A 247 -10.72 -3.02 -23.44
C THR A 247 -11.75 -3.88 -22.70
N TYR A 248 -11.38 -4.48 -21.58
CA TYR A 248 -12.27 -5.25 -20.72
C TYR A 248 -12.87 -4.37 -19.64
N ASP A 249 -13.96 -4.83 -19.02
CA ASP A 249 -14.60 -4.15 -17.89
C ASP A 249 -13.59 -3.75 -16.80
N ASP A 250 -13.78 -2.57 -16.20
CA ASP A 250 -12.94 -2.10 -15.09
C ASP A 250 -13.14 -3.00 -13.89
N HIS A 251 -12.04 -3.44 -13.28
CA HIS A 251 -12.06 -4.56 -12.35
C HIS A 251 -10.95 -4.50 -11.31
N SER A 252 -11.18 -5.17 -10.19
CA SER A 252 -10.20 -5.29 -9.12
C SER A 252 -10.35 -6.62 -8.36
N LEU A 253 -9.26 -7.03 -7.73
CA LEU A 253 -9.20 -8.15 -6.80
C LEU A 253 -9.03 -7.62 -5.39
N TYR A 254 -9.71 -8.22 -4.42
CA TYR A 254 -9.64 -7.85 -3.01
C TYR A 254 -9.99 -9.02 -2.09
N LEU A 255 -9.73 -8.86 -0.80
CA LEU A 255 -10.17 -9.79 0.24
C LEU A 255 -11.41 -9.25 0.94
N GLU A 256 -12.36 -10.14 1.19
CA GLU A 256 -13.47 -9.93 2.09
C GLU A 256 -13.58 -11.15 3.00
N ASN A 257 -13.47 -10.94 4.32
CA ASN A 257 -13.45 -12.02 5.32
C ASN A 257 -12.40 -13.10 5.02
N GLY A 258 -11.21 -12.70 4.56
CA GLY A 258 -10.11 -13.60 4.20
C GLY A 258 -10.29 -14.37 2.89
N GLU A 259 -11.41 -14.20 2.19
CA GLU A 259 -11.71 -14.88 0.93
C GLU A 259 -11.46 -13.95 -0.27
N PRO A 260 -10.93 -14.46 -1.40
CA PRO A 260 -10.65 -13.64 -2.57
C PRO A 260 -11.91 -13.38 -3.41
N PHE A 261 -12.09 -12.11 -3.78
CA PHE A 261 -13.19 -11.66 -4.61
C PHE A 261 -12.68 -10.92 -5.85
N LEU A 262 -13.43 -11.06 -6.94
CA LEU A 262 -13.36 -10.22 -8.12
C LEU A 262 -14.54 -9.24 -8.08
N PHE A 263 -14.23 -7.96 -8.20
CA PHE A 263 -15.19 -6.92 -8.53
C PHE A 263 -14.98 -6.44 -9.96
N PHE A 264 -16.05 -6.19 -10.71
CA PHE A 264 -15.98 -5.46 -11.97
C PHE A 264 -17.27 -4.71 -12.27
N HIS A 265 -17.17 -3.64 -13.07
CA HIS A 265 -18.31 -2.87 -13.55
C HIS A 265 -18.54 -3.13 -15.04
N SER A 266 -19.73 -3.61 -15.40
CA SER A 266 -20.14 -3.76 -16.80
C SER A 266 -21.07 -2.62 -17.20
N GLY A 267 -20.72 -1.88 -18.26
CA GLY A 267 -21.51 -0.75 -18.76
C GLY A 267 -20.80 0.60 -18.64
N GLY A 268 -21.51 1.69 -18.89
CA GLY A 268 -20.99 3.05 -18.75
C GLY A 268 -21.07 3.54 -17.30
N ALA A 269 -20.33 4.59 -16.97
CA ALA A 269 -20.22 5.12 -15.59
C ALA A 269 -21.57 5.40 -14.87
N VAL A 270 -22.66 5.61 -15.62
CA VAL A 270 -24.01 5.87 -15.08
C VAL A 270 -24.98 4.71 -15.37
N MET A 271 -24.65 3.79 -16.29
CA MET A 271 -25.56 2.77 -16.84
C MET A 271 -24.87 1.41 -16.92
N GLY A 272 -25.42 0.35 -16.34
CA GLY A 272 -24.67 -0.91 -16.20
C GLY A 272 -25.05 -1.73 -14.98
N SER A 273 -24.09 -2.50 -14.46
CA SER A 273 -24.20 -3.25 -13.21
C SER A 273 -22.82 -3.48 -12.59
N ASP A 274 -22.78 -3.49 -11.26
CA ASP A 274 -21.62 -3.94 -10.51
C ASP A 274 -21.72 -5.44 -10.25
N HIS A 275 -20.61 -6.13 -10.44
CA HIS A 275 -20.51 -7.57 -10.31
C HIS A 275 -19.52 -7.93 -9.22
N LYS A 276 -19.90 -8.92 -8.40
CA LYS A 276 -19.06 -9.45 -7.33
C LYS A 276 -19.03 -10.96 -7.40
N HIS A 277 -17.84 -11.52 -7.59
CA HIS A 277 -17.63 -12.95 -7.75
C HIS A 277 -16.66 -13.45 -6.69
N LYS A 278 -17.09 -14.41 -5.87
CA LYS A 278 -16.20 -15.14 -4.98
C LYS A 278 -15.34 -16.11 -5.78
N LEU A 279 -14.03 -16.04 -5.61
CA LEU A 279 -13.07 -16.92 -6.28
C LEU A 279 -12.70 -18.07 -5.35
N LYS A 280 -12.97 -19.32 -5.72
CA LYS A 280 -12.75 -20.48 -4.83
C LYS A 280 -11.36 -21.08 -5.06
N ALA A 281 -10.82 -21.72 -4.02
CA ALA A 281 -9.51 -22.37 -4.08
C ALA A 281 -9.46 -23.54 -5.09
N ASP A 282 -10.59 -24.20 -5.37
CA ASP A 282 -10.71 -25.25 -6.41
C ASP A 282 -10.68 -24.70 -7.85
N GLY A 283 -10.59 -23.37 -7.99
CA GLY A 283 -10.59 -22.66 -9.25
C GLY A 283 -11.95 -22.55 -9.91
N SER A 284 -13.04 -22.72 -9.14
CA SER A 284 -14.39 -22.32 -9.54
C SER A 284 -14.70 -20.90 -9.05
N THR A 285 -15.76 -20.30 -9.59
CA THR A 285 -16.25 -18.97 -9.22
C THR A 285 -17.72 -19.03 -8.87
N GLN A 286 -18.13 -18.22 -7.90
CA GLN A 286 -19.53 -18.06 -7.52
C GLN A 286 -19.91 -16.58 -7.66
N GLU A 287 -20.87 -16.29 -8.53
CA GLU A 287 -21.49 -14.97 -8.60
C GLU A 287 -22.26 -14.73 -7.30
N ILE A 288 -21.96 -13.61 -6.64
CA ILE A 288 -22.64 -13.13 -5.45
C ILE A 288 -23.62 -12.03 -5.81
N GLN A 289 -23.30 -11.25 -6.84
CA GLN A 289 -24.09 -10.11 -7.26
C GLN A 289 -23.87 -9.77 -8.73
N SER A 290 -24.95 -9.32 -9.36
CA SER A 290 -24.97 -8.56 -10.61
C SER A 290 -26.03 -7.44 -10.50
N SER A 291 -25.71 -6.32 -9.85
CA SER A 291 -26.64 -5.19 -9.65
C SER A 291 -25.89 -3.93 -9.19
N TYR A 292 -26.59 -2.79 -9.02
CA TYR A 292 -26.01 -1.57 -8.43
C TYR A 292 -26.08 -1.50 -6.89
N TRP A 293 -26.64 -2.51 -6.25
CA TRP A 293 -26.77 -2.52 -4.80
C TRP A 293 -25.39 -2.65 -4.16
N GLN A 294 -25.15 -1.95 -3.06
CA GLN A 294 -23.99 -2.23 -2.24
C GLN A 294 -24.28 -3.51 -1.46
N THR A 295 -23.39 -4.49 -1.50
CA THR A 295 -23.64 -5.82 -0.91
C THR A 295 -22.55 -6.23 0.08
N THR A 296 -22.96 -6.95 1.11
CA THR A 296 -22.07 -7.60 2.08
C THR A 296 -22.55 -9.03 2.29
N LEU A 297 -21.67 -10.01 2.06
CA LEU A 297 -21.97 -11.41 2.32
C LEU A 297 -21.52 -11.77 3.73
N ILE A 298 -22.46 -12.15 4.60
CA ILE A 298 -22.18 -12.57 5.98
C ILE A 298 -22.68 -14.00 6.15
N GLY A 299 -21.76 -14.97 6.20
CA GLY A 299 -22.11 -16.38 6.10
C GLY A 299 -22.76 -16.67 4.74
N ASP A 300 -23.96 -17.24 4.75
CA ASP A 300 -24.75 -17.52 3.54
C ASP A 300 -25.84 -16.47 3.26
N THR A 301 -25.89 -15.39 4.05
CA THR A 301 -26.88 -14.32 3.91
C THR A 301 -26.25 -13.13 3.21
N LEU A 302 -26.85 -12.70 2.10
CA LEU A 302 -26.48 -11.47 1.40
C LEU A 302 -27.28 -10.31 1.99
N PHE A 303 -26.60 -9.29 2.49
CA PHE A 303 -27.21 -8.04 2.92
C PHE A 303 -26.89 -6.96 1.91
N TYR A 304 -27.85 -6.09 1.62
CA TYR A 304 -27.65 -5.08 0.59
C TYR A 304 -28.51 -3.85 0.76
N TYR A 305 -27.94 -2.73 0.31
CA TYR A 305 -28.54 -1.41 0.40
C TYR A 305 -28.21 -0.56 -0.84
N TRP A 306 -29.00 0.47 -1.11
CA TRP A 306 -28.82 1.30 -2.30
C TRP A 306 -28.30 2.69 -1.99
N THR A 307 -27.35 3.19 -2.80
CA THR A 307 -26.72 4.51 -2.64
C THR A 307 -26.84 5.46 -3.85
N GLY A 308 -27.45 5.04 -4.96
CA GLY A 308 -27.72 5.88 -6.14
C GLY A 308 -28.99 6.77 -6.03
N PRO A 309 -29.30 7.57 -7.07
CA PRO A 309 -30.33 8.61 -7.04
C PRO A 309 -31.78 8.09 -6.88
N THR A 310 -32.03 6.81 -7.11
CA THR A 310 -33.33 6.14 -6.97
C THR A 310 -33.12 4.72 -6.43
N PRO A 311 -33.42 4.41 -5.15
CA PRO A 311 -34.75 4.41 -4.58
C PRO A 311 -34.85 5.27 -3.31
N GLY A 312 -36.09 5.43 -2.85
CA GLY A 312 -36.43 6.11 -1.61
C GLY A 312 -36.01 5.38 -0.33
N PRO A 313 -36.45 5.87 0.83
CA PRO A 313 -36.17 5.25 2.11
C PRO A 313 -36.72 3.81 2.20
N GLY A 314 -36.23 3.03 3.16
CA GLY A 314 -36.47 1.59 3.23
C GLY A 314 -35.59 0.78 2.27
N ASN A 315 -34.40 1.29 1.96
CA ASN A 315 -33.44 0.73 1.01
C ASN A 315 -32.58 -0.40 1.60
N LEU A 316 -32.96 -1.08 2.68
CA LEU A 316 -32.19 -2.18 3.26
C LEU A 316 -32.90 -3.52 3.05
N ARG A 317 -32.16 -4.51 2.56
CA ARG A 317 -32.69 -5.82 2.21
C ARG A 317 -31.71 -6.93 2.59
N MET A 318 -32.24 -8.15 2.69
CA MET A 318 -31.45 -9.37 2.79
C MET A 318 -32.00 -10.47 1.89
N GLN A 319 -31.13 -11.41 1.53
CA GLN A 319 -31.46 -12.61 0.77
C GLN A 319 -30.73 -13.82 1.38
N GLU A 320 -31.44 -14.93 1.55
CA GLU A 320 -30.88 -16.21 2.01
C GLU A 320 -30.87 -17.22 0.86
N GLY A 321 -29.70 -17.50 0.31
CA GLY A 321 -29.57 -18.35 -0.88
C GLY A 321 -30.35 -17.77 -2.07
N SER A 322 -31.24 -18.57 -2.66
CA SER A 322 -32.09 -18.17 -3.79
C SER A 322 -33.51 -17.74 -3.37
N SER A 323 -33.69 -17.31 -2.13
CA SER A 323 -34.98 -16.79 -1.64
C SER A 323 -35.36 -15.47 -2.30
N GLU A 324 -36.63 -15.07 -2.18
CA GLU A 324 -37.04 -13.69 -2.47
C GLU A 324 -36.36 -12.70 -1.50
N ASP A 325 -36.21 -11.47 -1.99
CA ASP A 325 -35.67 -10.33 -1.26
C ASP A 325 -36.55 -9.95 -0.06
N ILE A 326 -35.97 -9.94 1.14
CA ILE A 326 -36.65 -9.54 2.37
C ILE A 326 -36.25 -8.11 2.70
N GLN A 327 -37.22 -7.18 2.67
CA GLN A 327 -37.00 -5.83 3.19
C GLN A 327 -36.79 -5.87 4.71
N LEU A 328 -35.75 -5.17 5.15
CA LEU A 328 -35.35 -5.02 6.55
C LEU A 328 -35.49 -3.58 7.01
N GLY A 329 -35.70 -3.43 8.32
CA GLY A 329 -35.77 -2.15 8.99
C GLY A 329 -37.02 -1.33 8.65
N ASP A 330 -37.16 -0.23 9.37
CA ASP A 330 -38.18 0.78 9.16
C ASP A 330 -38.00 1.48 7.79
N SER A 331 -39.09 1.54 7.00
CA SER A 331 -39.14 2.18 5.69
C SER A 331 -39.01 3.70 5.70
N GLY A 332 -39.06 4.33 6.88
CA GLY A 332 -38.81 5.75 7.09
C GLY A 332 -37.34 6.12 7.20
N TYR A 333 -36.42 5.18 6.98
CA TYR A 333 -34.96 5.41 7.10
C TYR A 333 -34.23 5.19 5.79
N TRP A 334 -33.15 5.95 5.61
CA TRP A 334 -32.13 5.68 4.61
C TRP A 334 -30.95 4.98 5.27
N TYR A 335 -30.59 3.80 4.77
CA TYR A 335 -29.53 2.96 5.29
C TYR A 335 -28.25 3.07 4.46
N TYR A 336 -27.10 2.98 5.14
CA TYR A 336 -25.75 3.08 4.60
C TYR A 336 -24.85 1.98 5.21
N SER A 337 -23.66 1.78 4.63
CA SER A 337 -22.62 0.94 5.25
C SER A 337 -22.28 1.39 6.66
N LEU A 338 -22.00 0.43 7.52
CA LEU A 338 -21.43 0.68 8.84
C LEU A 338 -19.95 1.08 8.70
N CYS A 339 -19.20 0.26 7.96
CA CYS A 339 -17.75 0.28 7.85
C CYS A 339 -17.30 0.41 6.39
N LYS A 340 -16.18 1.11 6.14
CA LYS A 340 -15.53 1.23 4.82
C LYS A 340 -14.02 0.93 4.91
N VAL A 341 -13.66 0.00 5.78
CA VAL A 341 -12.26 -0.38 6.06
C VAL A 341 -11.92 -1.63 5.28
N TYR A 342 -10.81 -1.62 4.53
CA TYR A 342 -10.39 -2.79 3.76
C TYR A 342 -10.21 -4.01 4.66
N GLY A 343 -10.60 -5.18 4.16
CA GLY A 343 -10.53 -6.45 4.88
C GLY A 343 -11.70 -6.72 5.83
N LEU A 344 -12.51 -5.71 6.17
CA LEU A 344 -13.74 -5.86 6.96
C LEU A 344 -14.99 -5.81 6.08
N PRO A 345 -16.08 -6.47 6.48
CA PRO A 345 -17.37 -6.35 5.81
C PRO A 345 -17.98 -4.96 6.01
N GLU A 346 -18.69 -4.42 5.01
CA GLU A 346 -19.30 -3.09 5.13
C GLU A 346 -20.45 -3.03 6.15
N LEU A 347 -21.14 -4.15 6.32
CA LEU A 347 -22.19 -4.37 7.31
C LEU A 347 -21.73 -5.44 8.30
N THR A 348 -22.11 -5.31 9.56
CA THR A 348 -21.72 -6.27 10.60
C THR A 348 -22.96 -6.82 11.27
N ARG A 349 -23.02 -8.14 11.46
CA ARG A 349 -24.12 -8.83 12.14
C ARG A 349 -23.63 -9.51 13.40
N ILE A 350 -24.35 -9.30 14.52
CA ILE A 350 -24.12 -9.99 15.79
C ILE A 350 -25.44 -10.63 16.22
N GLY A 351 -25.50 -11.96 16.22
CA GLY A 351 -26.74 -12.69 16.48
C GLY A 351 -27.82 -12.36 15.43
N ASP A 352 -28.94 -11.81 15.88
CA ASP A 352 -30.05 -11.38 15.01
C ASP A 352 -29.99 -9.88 14.68
N GLU A 353 -28.98 -9.14 15.16
CA GLU A 353 -28.87 -7.70 14.99
C GLU A 353 -27.87 -7.36 13.88
N LEU A 354 -28.34 -6.63 12.87
CA LEU A 354 -27.51 -6.06 11.81
C LEU A 354 -27.19 -4.59 12.14
N TYR A 355 -25.91 -4.27 12.28
CA TYR A 355 -25.43 -2.93 12.57
C TYR A 355 -25.19 -2.16 11.28
N VAL A 356 -25.76 -0.94 11.22
CA VAL A 356 -25.79 -0.08 10.03
C VAL A 356 -25.64 1.37 10.44
N ARG A 357 -25.22 2.23 9.51
CA ARG A 357 -25.49 3.68 9.61
C ARG A 357 -26.84 3.98 8.96
N ALA A 358 -27.63 4.87 9.53
CA ALA A 358 -28.89 5.28 8.93
C ALA A 358 -29.28 6.72 9.27
N ALA A 359 -30.11 7.34 8.43
CA ALA A 359 -30.72 8.64 8.65
C ALA A 359 -32.24 8.55 8.53
N LYS A 360 -32.98 9.15 9.47
CA LYS A 360 -34.43 9.17 9.42
C LYS A 360 -34.91 10.20 8.38
N VAL A 361 -35.92 9.85 7.60
CA VAL A 361 -36.60 10.82 6.73
C VAL A 361 -37.49 11.73 7.57
N LEU A 362 -37.20 13.03 7.52
CA LEU A 362 -37.94 14.06 8.25
C LEU A 362 -39.09 14.62 7.40
N SER A 363 -38.88 14.75 6.09
CA SER A 363 -39.90 15.23 5.14
C SER A 363 -39.50 14.93 3.69
N GLY A 364 -40.49 14.89 2.79
CA GLY A 364 -40.31 14.61 1.36
C GLY A 364 -40.54 13.13 1.02
N THR A 365 -40.97 12.86 -0.21
CA THR A 365 -41.12 11.49 -0.74
C THR A 365 -39.99 11.14 -1.69
N SER A 366 -39.84 9.85 -2.04
CA SER A 366 -38.79 9.34 -2.93
C SER A 366 -38.78 9.96 -4.33
N LEU A 367 -39.81 10.73 -4.69
CA LEU A 367 -39.97 11.44 -5.96
C LEU A 367 -39.64 12.93 -5.86
N ASP A 368 -39.45 13.47 -4.65
CA ASP A 368 -39.12 14.88 -4.42
C ASP A 368 -37.60 15.08 -4.42
N ALA A 369 -37.11 16.05 -5.19
CA ALA A 369 -35.70 16.44 -5.20
C ALA A 369 -35.18 17.04 -3.86
N ASN A 370 -36.03 17.06 -2.81
CA ASN A 370 -35.78 17.73 -1.53
C ASN A 370 -36.11 16.82 -0.33
N ILE A 371 -35.71 15.54 -0.35
CA ILE A 371 -35.78 14.69 0.84
C ILE A 371 -34.92 15.33 1.94
N LYS A 372 -35.54 15.62 3.08
CA LYS A 372 -34.82 16.07 4.27
C LYS A 372 -34.54 14.88 5.16
N LEU A 373 -33.25 14.60 5.37
CA LEU A 373 -32.78 13.56 6.28
C LEU A 373 -32.38 14.18 7.62
N ASP A 374 -32.55 13.40 8.68
CA ASP A 374 -31.92 13.62 9.98
C ASP A 374 -30.42 13.32 9.89
N ASP A 375 -29.68 13.67 10.94
CA ASP A 375 -28.27 13.33 11.05
C ASP A 375 -28.05 11.81 11.00
N ILE A 376 -27.05 11.36 10.23
CA ILE A 376 -26.68 9.95 10.16
C ILE A 376 -26.21 9.50 11.55
N ALA A 377 -26.83 8.46 12.08
CA ALA A 377 -26.43 7.82 13.33
C ALA A 377 -26.29 6.31 13.13
N ILE A 378 -25.89 5.61 14.18
CA ILE A 378 -25.71 4.16 14.16
C ILE A 378 -26.99 3.51 14.66
N TYR A 379 -27.42 2.48 13.94
CA TYR A 379 -28.62 1.71 14.24
C TYR A 379 -28.29 0.22 14.24
N LYS A 380 -29.11 -0.53 14.96
CA LYS A 380 -29.23 -1.97 14.80
C LYS A 380 -30.61 -2.29 14.22
N VAL A 381 -30.64 -3.23 13.30
CA VAL A 381 -31.85 -3.74 12.67
C VAL A 381 -31.96 -5.22 13.01
N ASN A 382 -33.01 -5.58 13.74
CA ASN A 382 -33.26 -6.99 14.04
C ASN A 382 -33.75 -7.68 12.76
N ILE A 383 -33.03 -8.68 12.26
CA ILE A 383 -33.33 -9.31 10.98
C ILE A 383 -34.63 -10.15 11.00
N LYS A 384 -35.11 -10.54 12.19
CA LYS A 384 -36.33 -11.34 12.36
C LYS A 384 -37.56 -10.46 12.56
N THR A 385 -37.49 -9.50 13.48
CA THR A 385 -38.61 -8.60 13.79
C THR A 385 -38.68 -7.39 12.86
N LYS A 386 -37.58 -7.09 12.15
CA LYS A 386 -37.39 -5.91 11.29
C LYS A 386 -37.40 -4.58 12.06
N GLU A 387 -37.31 -4.64 13.38
CA GLU A 387 -37.28 -3.45 14.23
C GLU A 387 -35.95 -2.71 14.07
N THR A 388 -36.03 -1.40 13.87
CA THR A 388 -34.88 -0.50 13.79
C THR A 388 -34.74 0.25 15.11
N ALA A 389 -33.58 0.12 15.77
CA ALA A 389 -33.27 0.80 17.01
C ALA A 389 -31.98 1.61 16.90
N ARG A 390 -32.02 2.87 17.32
CA ARG A 390 -30.83 3.74 17.38
C ARG A 390 -29.89 3.25 18.47
N VAL A 391 -28.59 3.25 18.17
CA VAL A 391 -27.51 2.80 19.06
C VAL A 391 -26.67 4.00 19.53
N SER A 392 -26.24 4.88 18.62
CA SER A 392 -25.42 6.04 18.99
C SER A 392 -26.27 7.24 19.42
N THR A 393 -25.84 7.96 20.45
CA THR A 393 -26.48 9.24 20.84
C THR A 393 -26.07 10.36 19.88
N GLN A 394 -24.85 10.32 19.36
CA GLN A 394 -24.31 11.32 18.45
C GLN A 394 -24.47 10.93 16.97
N TYR A 395 -24.35 11.94 16.10
CA TYR A 395 -24.07 11.76 14.67
C TYR A 395 -22.80 10.90 14.48
N ALA A 396 -22.81 10.05 13.46
CA ALA A 396 -21.72 9.13 13.14
C ALA A 396 -21.31 9.23 11.67
N GLN A 397 -20.11 9.79 11.43
CA GLN A 397 -19.49 9.87 10.10
C GLN A 397 -18.95 8.52 9.62
N GLY A 398 -18.57 7.64 10.53
CA GLY A 398 -18.07 6.31 10.19
C GLY A 398 -17.99 5.49 11.46
N ALA A 399 -18.11 4.17 11.31
CA ALA A 399 -18.12 3.25 12.43
C ALA A 399 -17.37 1.96 12.11
N GLN A 400 -16.89 1.30 13.15
CA GLN A 400 -16.29 -0.02 13.07
C GLN A 400 -16.59 -0.76 14.36
N ILE A 401 -16.98 -2.02 14.26
CA ILE A 401 -17.02 -2.92 15.41
C ILE A 401 -15.67 -3.59 15.55
N SER A 402 -15.14 -3.65 16.77
CA SER A 402 -13.93 -4.38 17.11
C SER A 402 -14.06 -4.92 18.54
N ASP A 403 -13.83 -6.22 18.70
CA ASP A 403 -14.02 -6.94 19.97
C ASP A 403 -15.42 -6.70 20.57
N ASP A 404 -15.48 -6.23 21.82
CA ASP A 404 -16.70 -5.98 22.59
C ASP A 404 -17.29 -4.56 22.38
N PHE A 405 -16.73 -3.78 21.45
CA PHE A 405 -17.07 -2.37 21.28
C PHE A 405 -17.42 -2.00 19.85
N LEU A 406 -18.36 -1.08 19.73
CA LEU A 406 -18.59 -0.32 18.53
C LEU A 406 -17.87 1.03 18.65
N TYR A 407 -16.98 1.34 17.73
CA TYR A 407 -16.26 2.60 17.66
C TYR A 407 -16.81 3.46 16.54
N TYR A 408 -16.88 4.76 16.76
CA TYR A 408 -17.30 5.69 15.72
C TYR A 408 -16.76 7.09 15.98
N PHE A 409 -16.93 7.96 14.99
CA PHE A 409 -16.51 9.35 15.10
C PHE A 409 -17.53 10.31 14.49
N ASN A 410 -17.50 11.55 14.98
CA ASN A 410 -18.13 12.69 14.34
C ASN A 410 -17.05 13.71 13.93
N SER A 411 -17.46 14.90 13.50
CA SER A 411 -16.54 15.97 13.05
C SER A 411 -15.55 16.46 14.12
N GLU A 412 -15.78 16.12 15.40
CA GLU A 412 -15.03 16.67 16.53
C GLU A 412 -14.39 15.61 17.41
N ASN A 413 -14.97 14.40 17.50
CA ASN A 413 -14.67 13.45 18.56
C ASN A 413 -14.81 11.99 18.12
N PHE A 414 -14.02 11.14 18.77
CA PHE A 414 -14.16 9.69 18.75
C PHE A 414 -14.95 9.21 19.96
N TYR A 415 -15.71 8.14 19.76
CA TYR A 415 -16.55 7.51 20.78
C TYR A 415 -16.43 5.99 20.67
N ARG A 416 -16.79 5.30 21.75
CA ARG A 416 -17.15 3.89 21.69
C ARG A 416 -18.42 3.60 22.47
N ILE A 417 -19.07 2.51 22.08
CA ILE A 417 -20.27 1.98 22.71
C ILE A 417 -19.98 0.52 23.08
N SER A 418 -20.17 0.18 24.35
CA SER A 418 -20.10 -1.22 24.80
C SER A 418 -21.25 -2.01 24.19
N LEU A 419 -20.94 -3.14 23.53
CA LEU A 419 -21.94 -4.02 22.95
C LEU A 419 -22.71 -4.83 24.01
N LYS A 420 -22.23 -4.84 25.26
CA LYS A 420 -22.83 -5.61 26.36
C LYS A 420 -23.98 -4.88 27.05
N ASP A 421 -23.81 -3.59 27.32
CA ASP A 421 -24.74 -2.77 28.10
C ASP A 421 -25.16 -1.47 27.40
N GLY A 422 -24.58 -1.17 26.23
CA GLY A 422 -24.91 0.01 25.43
C GLY A 422 -24.34 1.32 25.98
N THR A 423 -23.42 1.27 26.95
CA THR A 423 -22.82 2.51 27.48
C THR A 423 -21.96 3.18 26.42
N GLU A 424 -22.25 4.45 26.13
CA GLU A 424 -21.49 5.28 25.21
C GLU A 424 -20.50 6.17 25.98
N GLU A 425 -19.25 6.21 25.51
CA GLU A 425 -18.20 7.05 26.08
C GLU A 425 -17.43 7.80 24.99
N ARG A 426 -17.02 9.03 25.33
CA ARG A 426 -16.15 9.86 24.48
C ARG A 426 -14.68 9.52 24.75
N LEU A 427 -13.97 9.15 23.68
CA LEU A 427 -12.56 8.72 23.75
C LEU A 427 -11.56 9.88 23.58
N GLY A 428 -11.94 10.92 22.83
CA GLY A 428 -11.05 12.06 22.58
C GLY A 428 -11.45 12.85 21.35
N ALA A 429 -10.72 13.93 21.09
CA ALA A 429 -10.99 14.79 19.94
C ALA A 429 -10.44 14.19 18.62
N ALA A 430 -11.18 14.41 17.54
CA ALA A 430 -10.86 14.06 16.16
C ALA A 430 -10.46 15.31 15.34
N THR A 431 -9.68 16.22 15.94
CA THR A 431 -9.34 17.50 15.30
C THR A 431 -8.61 17.28 13.98
N GLY A 432 -9.26 17.61 12.88
CA GLY A 432 -8.70 17.48 11.53
C GLY A 432 -9.11 16.22 10.78
N ILE A 433 -10.06 15.40 11.26
CA ILE A 433 -10.64 14.34 10.44
C ILE A 433 -11.55 14.94 9.35
N SER A 434 -11.73 14.24 8.23
CA SER A 434 -12.62 14.72 7.17
C SER A 434 -14.09 14.45 7.52
N ASN A 435 -14.95 15.42 7.21
CA ASN A 435 -16.41 15.25 7.24
C ASN A 435 -16.96 14.63 5.93
N SER A 436 -16.08 14.25 4.99
CA SER A 436 -16.47 13.53 3.78
C SER A 436 -16.28 12.03 3.95
N ASP A 437 -17.33 11.28 3.66
CA ASP A 437 -17.34 9.81 3.54
C ASP A 437 -16.29 9.28 2.53
N SER A 438 -15.80 10.14 1.63
CA SER A 438 -14.78 9.79 0.62
C SER A 438 -13.33 10.05 1.07
N ASN A 439 -13.12 10.89 2.09
CA ASN A 439 -11.79 11.43 2.41
C ASN A 439 -11.36 11.17 3.87
N GLY A 440 -12.27 10.75 4.75
CA GLY A 440 -11.99 10.44 6.15
C GLY A 440 -11.77 8.95 6.35
N LEU A 441 -10.52 8.49 6.24
CA LEU A 441 -10.18 7.10 6.59
C LEU A 441 -10.03 6.96 8.11
N PHE A 442 -10.63 5.91 8.65
CA PHE A 442 -10.66 5.55 10.07
C PHE A 442 -10.58 4.03 10.19
N ALA A 443 -9.81 3.53 11.14
CA ALA A 443 -9.79 2.11 11.47
C ALA A 443 -9.45 1.88 12.93
N VAL A 444 -9.88 0.73 13.46
CA VAL A 444 -9.61 0.30 14.83
C VAL A 444 -8.96 -1.08 14.83
N ALA A 445 -7.88 -1.24 15.58
CA ALA A 445 -7.29 -2.56 15.86
C ALA A 445 -7.04 -2.71 17.36
N GLY A 446 -7.64 -3.74 17.96
CA GLY A 446 -7.80 -3.82 19.41
C GLY A 446 -8.55 -2.57 19.91
N GLU A 447 -7.93 -1.80 20.80
CA GLU A 447 -8.49 -0.53 21.27
C GLU A 447 -7.79 0.71 20.69
N LYS A 448 -6.98 0.55 19.62
CA LYS A 448 -6.25 1.65 19.00
C LYS A 448 -7.00 2.20 17.81
N ILE A 449 -7.27 3.51 17.85
CA ILE A 449 -7.94 4.25 16.78
C ILE A 449 -6.89 4.92 15.90
N TYR A 450 -6.96 4.62 14.61
CA TYR A 450 -6.16 5.20 13.55
C TYR A 450 -7.05 6.03 12.63
N TRP A 451 -6.55 7.17 12.18
CA TRP A 451 -7.30 8.06 11.31
C TRP A 451 -6.38 8.92 10.46
N THR A 452 -6.92 9.43 9.35
CA THR A 452 -6.20 10.32 8.45
C THR A 452 -6.55 11.78 8.73
N ASN A 453 -5.53 12.62 8.89
CA ASN A 453 -5.73 14.06 8.96
C ASN A 453 -6.10 14.62 7.58
N ALA A 454 -7.26 15.25 7.46
CA ALA A 454 -7.80 15.77 6.21
C ALA A 454 -6.97 16.92 5.60
N ALA A 455 -6.24 17.68 6.41
CA ALA A 455 -5.43 18.80 5.93
C ALA A 455 -4.09 18.32 5.36
N THR A 456 -3.45 17.35 6.02
CA THR A 456 -2.11 16.86 5.64
C THR A 456 -2.14 15.57 4.84
N GLY A 457 -3.19 14.76 4.98
CA GLY A 457 -3.27 13.38 4.50
C GLY A 457 -2.50 12.38 5.37
N GLU A 458 -1.94 12.80 6.50
CA GLU A 458 -1.06 11.95 7.31
C GLU A 458 -1.81 11.01 8.25
N LEU A 459 -1.18 9.88 8.58
CA LEU A 459 -1.71 8.88 9.51
C LEU A 459 -1.47 9.30 10.97
N HIS A 460 -2.55 9.38 11.75
CA HIS A 460 -2.52 9.63 13.19
C HIS A 460 -3.13 8.46 13.97
N MET A 461 -2.75 8.39 15.25
CA MET A 461 -3.38 7.51 16.24
C MET A 461 -3.91 8.35 17.39
N LEU A 462 -5.12 8.05 17.85
CA LEU A 462 -5.73 8.79 18.95
C LEU A 462 -4.81 8.77 20.19
N GLY A 463 -4.63 9.94 20.82
CA GLY A 463 -3.74 10.13 21.97
C GLY A 463 -2.27 10.40 21.61
N LYS A 464 -1.89 10.38 20.32
CA LYS A 464 -0.56 10.83 19.86
C LYS A 464 -0.65 12.15 19.12
N THR A 465 0.29 13.04 19.40
CA THR A 465 0.41 14.36 18.75
C THR A 465 1.05 14.27 17.37
N GLU A 466 2.02 13.37 17.20
CA GLU A 466 2.77 13.23 15.96
C GLU A 466 2.13 12.21 15.02
N SER A 467 2.31 12.46 13.71
CA SER A 467 2.01 11.48 12.67
C SER A 467 2.86 10.23 12.84
N LEU A 468 2.28 9.07 12.53
CA LEU A 468 2.98 7.77 12.57
C LEU A 468 3.95 7.60 11.39
N ASN A 469 3.80 8.40 10.34
CA ASN A 469 4.69 8.45 9.17
C ASN A 469 4.76 9.90 8.65
N PRO A 470 5.51 10.78 9.33
CA PRO A 470 5.50 12.22 9.04
C PRO A 470 5.85 12.54 7.58
N GLY A 471 5.06 13.41 6.96
CA GLY A 471 5.16 13.81 5.55
C GLY A 471 4.52 12.83 4.56
N ALA A 472 4.12 11.63 5.00
CA ALA A 472 3.53 10.62 4.12
C ALA A 472 2.01 10.70 4.10
N LYS A 473 1.43 10.79 2.90
CA LYS A 473 -0.02 10.76 2.70
C LYS A 473 -0.54 9.33 2.63
N VAL A 474 -1.63 9.06 3.35
CA VAL A 474 -2.31 7.75 3.36
C VAL A 474 -3.02 7.54 2.03
N ASP A 475 -2.78 6.40 1.41
CA ASP A 475 -3.52 5.93 0.22
C ASP A 475 -4.73 5.07 0.60
N SER A 476 -4.52 4.13 1.52
CA SER A 476 -5.56 3.19 1.95
C SER A 476 -5.19 2.59 3.30
N MET A 477 -6.20 2.11 4.04
CA MET A 477 -6.00 1.41 5.30
C MET A 477 -7.00 0.28 5.48
N GLY A 478 -6.62 -0.76 6.21
CA GLY A 478 -7.45 -1.93 6.42
C GLY A 478 -7.10 -2.70 7.68
N ILE A 479 -7.96 -3.66 8.02
CA ILE A 479 -7.73 -4.66 9.06
C ILE A 479 -7.54 -6.01 8.37
N PHE A 480 -6.46 -6.69 8.73
CA PHE A 480 -6.03 -7.93 8.10
C PHE A 480 -5.57 -8.94 9.16
N GLY A 481 -5.40 -10.19 8.72
CA GLY A 481 -5.05 -11.31 9.59
C GLY A 481 -6.24 -12.25 9.76
N ASP A 482 -5.96 -13.50 10.15
CA ASP A 482 -6.99 -14.53 10.31
C ASP A 482 -7.96 -14.23 11.48
N LYS A 483 -7.57 -13.30 12.36
CA LYS A 483 -8.32 -12.86 13.54
C LYS A 483 -8.46 -11.34 13.57
N GLU A 484 -8.34 -10.67 12.43
CA GLU A 484 -8.43 -9.21 12.33
C GLU A 484 -7.42 -8.48 13.25
N GLU A 485 -6.25 -9.09 13.46
CA GLU A 485 -5.30 -8.68 14.49
C GLU A 485 -4.27 -7.63 14.03
N TYR A 486 -4.27 -7.25 12.75
CA TYR A 486 -3.34 -6.28 12.19
C TYR A 486 -4.02 -5.09 11.53
N PHE A 487 -3.65 -3.89 11.97
CA PHE A 487 -3.92 -2.67 11.23
C PHE A 487 -2.86 -2.47 10.15
N VAL A 488 -3.29 -2.30 8.90
CA VAL A 488 -2.45 -2.09 7.73
C VAL A 488 -2.73 -0.72 7.15
N CYS A 489 -1.67 0.03 6.84
CA CYS A 489 -1.78 1.32 6.17
C CYS A 489 -0.76 1.42 5.02
N THR A 490 -1.22 1.87 3.86
CA THR A 490 -0.36 2.15 2.69
C THR A 490 -0.28 3.65 2.43
N PHE A 491 0.82 4.11 1.85
CA PHE A 491 1.08 5.54 1.62
C PHE A 491 1.47 5.82 0.15
N GLU A 492 1.24 7.07 -0.25
CA GLU A 492 1.60 7.59 -1.58
C GLU A 492 3.11 7.41 -1.84
N GLU A 493 3.50 7.18 -3.09
CA GLU A 493 4.90 7.11 -3.49
C GLU A 493 5.49 8.52 -3.68
N THR A 494 5.89 9.17 -2.59
CA THR A 494 6.53 10.49 -2.61
C THR A 494 7.92 10.46 -2.00
N GLN A 495 8.70 11.53 -2.19
CA GLN A 495 9.99 11.71 -1.51
C GLN A 495 9.86 11.82 0.01
N ALA A 496 8.71 12.31 0.51
CA ALA A 496 8.44 12.44 1.93
C ALA A 496 8.01 11.11 2.57
N SER A 497 7.50 10.17 1.77
CA SER A 497 7.03 8.86 2.25
C SER A 497 8.18 7.95 2.62
N LYS A 498 8.56 7.99 3.91
CA LYS A 498 9.61 7.14 4.49
C LYS A 498 9.27 5.66 4.33
N TYR A 499 8.04 5.31 4.69
CA TYR A 499 7.44 3.99 4.48
C TYR A 499 6.23 4.13 3.55
N ARG A 500 6.00 3.10 2.73
CA ARG A 500 4.86 3.02 1.81
C ARG A 500 3.85 1.95 2.19
N LEU A 501 4.22 1.10 3.14
CA LEU A 501 3.35 0.17 3.84
C LEU A 501 3.85 0.04 5.29
N MET A 502 2.93 0.13 6.25
CA MET A 502 3.15 -0.14 7.66
C MET A 502 2.06 -1.06 8.19
N VAL A 503 2.45 -1.99 9.08
CA VAL A 503 1.57 -2.94 9.75
C VAL A 503 1.78 -2.83 11.25
N PHE A 504 0.69 -2.68 11.98
CA PHE A 504 0.66 -2.56 13.43
C PHE A 504 -0.11 -3.74 14.03
N ASP A 505 0.38 -4.29 15.14
CA ASP A 505 -0.41 -5.24 15.95
C ASP A 505 -1.48 -4.50 16.78
N GLN A 506 -2.34 -5.26 17.46
CA GLN A 506 -3.40 -4.72 18.33
C GLN A 506 -2.89 -3.86 19.50
N SER A 507 -1.60 -3.94 19.87
CA SER A 507 -1.00 -3.05 20.87
C SER A 507 -0.61 -1.68 20.30
N GLY A 508 -0.60 -1.55 18.97
CA GLY A 508 -0.14 -0.40 18.22
C GLY A 508 1.37 -0.39 17.97
N LYS A 509 2.04 -1.54 18.11
CA LYS A 509 3.46 -1.70 17.78
C LYS A 509 3.59 -2.01 16.29
N VAL A 510 4.54 -1.34 15.62
CA VAL A 510 4.90 -1.65 14.23
C VAL A 510 5.58 -3.01 14.18
N VAL A 511 4.96 -3.97 13.49
CA VAL A 511 5.50 -5.32 13.28
C VAL A 511 6.11 -5.50 11.89
N PHE A 512 5.65 -4.73 10.91
CA PHE A 512 6.21 -4.72 9.56
C PHE A 512 6.15 -3.31 8.96
N LYS A 513 7.19 -2.94 8.21
CA LYS A 513 7.23 -1.70 7.44
C LYS A 513 8.15 -1.84 6.25
N THR A 514 7.72 -1.32 5.10
CA THR A 514 8.50 -1.36 3.87
C THR A 514 8.40 -0.05 3.09
N SER A 515 9.44 0.24 2.31
CA SER A 515 9.39 1.29 1.27
C SER A 515 8.80 0.80 -0.05
N ASP A 516 8.47 -0.48 -0.16
CA ASP A 516 7.84 -1.03 -1.35
C ASP A 516 6.43 -0.50 -1.52
N LYS A 517 6.06 -0.20 -2.77
CA LYS A 517 4.76 0.39 -3.05
C LYS A 517 3.71 -0.69 -3.29
N THR A 518 2.60 -0.62 -2.56
CA THR A 518 1.44 -1.50 -2.71
C THR A 518 0.14 -0.78 -2.30
N PHE A 519 -1.00 -1.45 -2.43
CA PHE A 519 -2.33 -1.01 -2.00
C PHE A 519 -2.98 -2.09 -1.12
N CYS A 520 -3.92 -1.73 -0.25
CA CYS A 520 -4.59 -2.70 0.63
C CYS A 520 -5.25 -3.87 -0.14
N ASN A 521 -5.82 -3.62 -1.32
CA ASN A 521 -6.38 -4.67 -2.19
C ASN A 521 -5.38 -5.73 -2.66
N ASN A 522 -4.09 -5.45 -2.56
CA ASN A 522 -3.04 -6.36 -2.99
C ASN A 522 -2.34 -7.09 -1.84
N ILE A 523 -2.85 -6.98 -0.61
CA ILE A 523 -2.22 -7.50 0.61
C ILE A 523 -3.03 -8.67 1.16
N SER A 524 -2.33 -9.69 1.65
CA SER A 524 -2.89 -10.70 2.55
C SER A 524 -1.95 -10.94 3.73
N ILE A 525 -2.52 -11.26 4.89
CA ILE A 525 -1.79 -11.61 6.10
C ILE A 525 -2.39 -12.89 6.68
N LYS A 526 -1.54 -13.87 6.99
CA LYS A 526 -1.90 -15.12 7.65
C LYS A 526 -0.90 -15.42 8.76
N GLY A 527 -1.36 -15.51 10.01
CA GLY A 527 -0.47 -15.53 11.18
C GLY A 527 0.51 -14.36 11.20
N ASN A 528 1.82 -14.61 11.10
CA ASN A 528 2.86 -13.59 11.04
C ASN A 528 3.45 -13.38 9.62
N GLN A 529 2.79 -13.95 8.62
CA GLN A 529 3.22 -13.89 7.22
C GLN A 529 2.42 -12.85 6.46
N ILE A 530 3.12 -11.93 5.79
CA ILE A 530 2.53 -11.00 4.82
C ILE A 530 2.90 -11.40 3.40
N MET A 531 1.94 -11.28 2.50
CA MET A 531 2.17 -11.30 1.07
C MET A 531 1.55 -10.05 0.45
N PHE A 532 2.26 -9.43 -0.48
CA PHE A 532 1.73 -8.29 -1.21
C PHE A 532 2.31 -8.16 -2.61
N TYR A 533 1.55 -7.59 -3.54
CA TYR A 533 2.10 -7.20 -4.85
C TYR A 533 2.85 -5.87 -4.74
N ASN A 534 4.13 -5.86 -5.12
CA ASN A 534 4.97 -4.68 -5.16
C ASN A 534 4.92 -4.03 -6.55
N ASN A 535 4.31 -2.84 -6.63
CA ASN A 535 4.19 -2.08 -7.87
C ASN A 535 5.54 -1.55 -8.40
N THR A 536 6.54 -1.39 -7.53
CA THR A 536 7.87 -0.91 -7.91
C THR A 536 8.64 -2.00 -8.67
N THR A 537 8.73 -3.20 -8.10
CA THR A 537 9.48 -4.34 -8.67
C THR A 537 8.64 -5.26 -9.57
N GLU A 538 7.32 -5.10 -9.57
CA GLU A 538 6.35 -5.91 -10.34
C GLU A 538 6.39 -7.41 -9.95
N THR A 539 6.69 -7.67 -8.67
CA THR A 539 6.78 -9.00 -8.06
C THR A 539 5.85 -9.11 -6.87
N ILE A 540 5.43 -10.33 -6.53
CA ILE A 540 4.88 -10.60 -5.20
C ILE A 540 6.04 -10.62 -4.21
N CYS A 541 5.87 -9.94 -3.08
CA CYS A 541 6.80 -9.99 -1.96
C CYS A 541 6.15 -10.77 -0.83
N LYS A 542 6.95 -11.64 -0.20
CA LYS A 542 6.53 -12.46 0.94
C LYS A 542 7.53 -12.29 2.08
N GLY A 543 7.03 -11.96 3.27
CA GLY A 543 7.83 -11.72 4.48
C GLY A 543 7.17 -12.31 5.73
N ASN A 544 7.95 -12.49 6.79
CA ASN A 544 7.47 -12.94 8.10
C ASN A 544 8.15 -12.14 9.22
N TRP A 545 7.43 -11.84 10.31
CA TRP A 545 7.97 -11.18 11.51
C TRP A 545 7.93 -12.04 12.76
#